data_AF-A0A952E1J2-F1
#
_entry.id   AF-A0A952E1J2-F1
#
_cell.length_a   1.000
_cell.length_b   1.000
_cell.length_c   1.000
_cell.angle_alpha   90.00
_cell.angle_beta   90.00
_cell.angle_gamma   90.00
#
_symmetry.space_group_name_H-M   'P 1'
#
loop_
_entity.id
_entity.type
_entity.pdbx_description
1 polymer ?
#
loop_
_entity_poly.entity_id
_entity_poly.type
_entity_poly.pdbx_seq_one_letter_code
_entity_poly.pdbx_strand_id
1 'polypeptide(L)'
;MKKTKITFEQIKRYLDSPTYDFPKYTTQILNLANQNSQATRPRIVGQLSDLIQEFKGNNLTKREEWYSKKYPNAIETAAKKLKEMVKNLKESISKIDDELIERWTKDLVIVKTFIGLKFQEAILKKVAVLTKSNYRLANPKEESMGIDGYVGKNPISIKPQTYKLKRDLKEVIKVKIIYYNKVKDGIEVDYSEIMLK
;
A
#
# COMPACT_ATOMS: atom_id res chain seq x y z
N MET A 1 -4.77 34.38 -5.12
CA MET A 1 -4.32 33.70 -3.90
C MET A 1 -2.81 33.88 -3.75
N LYS A 2 -2.31 34.45 -2.65
CA LYS A 2 -0.88 34.55 -2.38
C LYS A 2 -0.38 33.20 -1.83
N LYS A 3 0.50 32.52 -2.55
CA LYS A 3 1.18 31.28 -2.11
C LYS A 3 2.68 31.54 -2.07
N THR A 4 3.36 31.07 -1.03
CA THR A 4 4.84 31.09 -0.95
C THR A 4 5.35 29.71 -0.59
N LYS A 5 6.55 29.36 -1.08
CA LYS A 5 7.23 28.11 -0.75
C LYS A 5 8.17 28.36 0.42
N ILE A 6 8.13 27.49 1.42
CA ILE A 6 9.14 27.42 2.48
C ILE A 6 9.88 26.10 2.30
N THR A 7 11.21 26.12 2.24
CA THR A 7 12.04 24.93 2.10
C THR A 7 12.24 24.23 3.45
N PHE A 8 12.59 22.95 3.44
CA PHE A 8 12.94 22.24 4.67
C PHE A 8 14.16 22.84 5.38
N GLU A 9 15.11 23.38 4.63
CA GLU A 9 16.25 24.09 5.20
C GLU A 9 15.81 25.36 5.95
N GLN A 10 14.88 26.13 5.35
CA GLN A 10 14.29 27.29 6.01
C GLN A 10 13.54 26.89 7.28
N ILE A 11 12.74 25.81 7.24
CA ILE A 11 12.02 25.30 8.41
C ILE A 11 13.00 24.93 9.53
N LYS A 12 14.08 24.19 9.22
CA LYS A 12 15.11 23.83 10.20
C LYS A 12 15.76 25.06 10.82
N ARG A 13 16.08 26.06 10.00
CA ARG A 13 16.66 27.34 10.45
C ARG A 13 15.69 28.12 11.34
N TYR A 14 14.42 28.17 10.99
CA TYR A 14 13.40 28.86 11.79
C TYR A 14 13.07 28.16 13.11
N LEU A 15 13.39 26.86 13.22
CA LEU A 15 13.12 26.05 14.41
C LEU A 15 14.39 25.66 15.18
N ASP A 16 15.55 26.26 14.85
CA ASP A 16 16.86 25.97 15.45
C ASP A 16 17.17 24.46 15.51
N SER A 17 16.81 23.73 14.44
CA SER A 17 16.89 22.28 14.40
C SER A 17 18.26 21.78 13.95
N PRO A 18 18.88 20.82 14.66
CA PRO A 18 20.13 20.22 14.23
C PRO A 18 19.93 19.47 12.92
N THR A 19 21.01 19.38 12.13
CA THR A 19 21.04 18.55 10.94
C THR A 19 21.84 17.29 11.22
N TYR A 20 21.20 16.15 10.97
CA TYR A 20 21.87 14.86 10.92
C TYR A 20 22.14 14.52 9.46
N ASP A 21 23.38 14.13 9.18
CA ASP A 21 23.74 13.58 7.88
C ASP A 21 23.48 12.07 7.87
N PHE A 22 22.87 11.60 6.78
CA PHE A 22 22.60 10.19 6.57
C PHE A 22 23.15 9.81 5.20
N PRO A 23 24.12 8.89 5.12
CA PRO A 23 24.67 8.47 3.84
C PRO A 23 23.59 7.95 2.89
N LYS A 24 23.86 8.02 1.58
CA LYS A 24 22.90 7.64 0.54
C LYS A 24 22.30 6.25 0.83
N TYR A 25 20.98 6.15 0.68
CA TYR A 25 20.15 4.95 0.92
C TYR A 25 20.03 4.44 2.36
N THR A 26 20.84 4.91 3.31
CA THR A 26 20.78 4.43 4.71
C THR A 26 19.41 4.67 5.35
N THR A 27 18.78 5.82 5.08
CA THR A 27 17.42 6.12 5.58
C THR A 27 16.36 5.16 5.03
N GLN A 28 16.49 4.69 3.78
CA GLN A 28 15.55 3.73 3.20
C GLN A 28 15.66 2.37 3.93
N ILE A 29 16.89 1.94 4.22
CA ILE A 29 17.14 0.71 4.99
C ILE A 29 16.60 0.85 6.41
N LEU A 30 16.86 1.98 7.08
CA LEU A 30 16.35 2.24 8.43
C LEU A 30 14.83 2.30 8.48
N ASN A 31 14.18 2.89 7.47
CA ASN A 31 12.73 2.94 7.37
C ASN A 31 12.13 1.54 7.17
N LEU A 32 12.72 0.72 6.30
CA LEU A 32 12.31 -0.68 6.13
C LEU A 32 12.51 -1.49 7.42
N ALA A 33 13.66 -1.31 8.07
CA ALA A 33 13.94 -1.93 9.36
C ALA A 33 12.92 -1.53 10.42
N ASN A 34 12.53 -0.26 10.46
CA ASN A 34 11.51 0.23 11.39
C ASN A 34 10.13 -0.34 11.07
N GLN A 35 9.75 -0.43 9.80
CA GLN A 35 8.46 -1.00 9.38
C GLN A 35 8.34 -2.48 9.80
N ASN A 36 9.41 -3.25 9.61
CA ASN A 36 9.43 -4.68 9.95
C ASN A 36 9.50 -4.92 11.46
N SER A 37 10.40 -4.22 12.16
CA SER A 37 10.61 -4.38 13.62
C SER A 37 9.59 -3.65 14.48
N GLN A 38 8.88 -2.68 13.88
CA GLN A 38 7.95 -1.80 14.56
C GLN A 38 8.61 -1.04 15.73
N ALA A 39 9.88 -0.63 15.56
CA ALA A 39 10.73 -0.09 16.62
C ALA A 39 10.25 1.26 17.19
N THR A 40 9.55 2.07 16.39
CA THR A 40 8.99 3.36 16.83
C THR A 40 7.48 3.36 17.00
N ARG A 41 6.86 2.20 17.29
CA ARG A 41 5.42 2.15 17.62
C ARG A 41 5.12 2.91 18.92
N PRO A 42 3.88 3.37 19.13
CA PRO A 42 3.49 4.13 20.33
C PRO A 42 3.78 3.41 21.64
N ARG A 43 3.69 2.07 21.66
CA ARG A 43 4.06 1.26 22.84
C ARG A 43 5.54 1.35 23.25
N ILE A 44 6.41 1.88 22.40
CA ILE A 44 7.87 1.99 22.63
C ILE A 44 8.26 3.45 22.84
N VAL A 45 7.82 4.35 21.95
CA VAL A 45 8.23 5.76 21.93
C VAL A 45 7.12 6.74 22.35
N GLY A 46 5.98 6.21 22.80
CA GLY A 46 4.77 6.99 23.03
C GLY A 46 4.08 7.45 21.75
N GLN A 47 2.84 7.94 21.90
CA GLN A 47 2.07 8.49 20.79
C GLN A 47 2.56 9.92 20.50
N LEU A 48 3.50 10.08 19.57
CA LEU A 48 4.21 11.34 19.34
C LEU A 48 3.30 12.54 19.01
N SER A 49 2.16 12.30 18.34
CA SER A 49 1.14 13.33 18.05
C SER A 49 0.50 13.92 19.31
N ASP A 50 0.35 13.09 20.34
CA ASP A 50 -0.30 13.49 21.59
C ASP A 50 0.75 14.12 22.49
N LEU A 51 1.95 13.52 22.54
CA LEU A 51 3.08 14.01 23.32
C LEU A 51 3.57 15.40 22.91
N ILE A 52 3.38 15.81 21.65
CA ILE A 52 3.74 17.17 21.23
C ILE A 52 2.73 18.21 21.71
N GLN A 53 1.45 17.85 21.88
CA GLN A 53 0.41 18.74 22.44
C GLN A 53 0.56 18.93 23.96
N GLU A 54 1.08 17.91 24.63
CA GLU A 54 1.41 17.96 26.06
C GLU A 54 2.65 18.81 26.36
N PHE A 55 3.59 18.88 25.43
CA PHE A 55 4.84 19.63 25.60
C PHE A 55 4.59 21.14 25.61
N LYS A 56 4.87 21.78 26.75
CA LYS A 56 4.68 23.24 26.95
C LYS A 56 5.92 24.08 26.65
N GLY A 57 7.04 23.46 26.30
CA GLY A 57 8.26 24.18 25.93
C GLY A 57 8.22 24.72 24.51
N ASN A 58 9.22 25.52 24.16
CA ASN A 58 9.28 26.26 22.90
C ASN A 58 10.54 25.98 22.06
N ASN A 59 11.40 25.05 22.48
CA ASN A 59 12.62 24.70 21.75
C ASN A 59 12.95 23.21 21.87
N LEU A 60 13.87 22.76 21.02
CA LEU A 60 14.24 21.35 20.90
C LEU A 60 15.00 20.80 22.11
N THR A 61 15.89 21.57 22.73
CA THR A 61 16.62 21.13 23.93
C THR A 61 15.65 20.82 25.07
N LYS A 62 14.70 21.72 25.35
CA LYS A 62 13.64 21.47 26.33
C LYS A 62 12.75 20.30 25.93
N ARG A 63 12.51 20.10 24.63
CA ARG A 63 11.72 18.97 24.12
C ARG A 63 12.42 17.65 24.39
N GLU A 64 13.72 17.57 24.15
CA GLU A 64 14.54 16.39 24.39
C GLU A 64 14.61 16.06 25.88
N GLU A 65 14.90 17.04 26.74
CA GLU A 65 14.89 16.84 28.19
C GLU A 65 13.54 16.36 28.73
N TRP A 66 12.44 16.99 28.27
CA TRP A 66 11.08 16.63 28.68
C TRP A 66 10.73 15.21 28.23
N TYR A 67 11.05 14.87 26.97
CA TYR A 67 10.75 13.57 26.40
C TYR A 67 11.56 12.47 27.09
N SER A 68 12.87 12.69 27.28
CA SER A 68 13.76 11.74 27.94
C SER A 68 13.40 11.51 29.42
N LYS A 69 12.86 12.50 30.12
CA LYS A 69 12.32 12.28 31.47
C LYS A 69 11.08 11.37 31.48
N LYS A 70 10.18 11.54 30.50
CA LYS A 70 8.94 10.74 30.40
C LYS A 70 9.17 9.35 29.79
N TYR A 71 10.17 9.22 28.92
CA TYR A 71 10.50 8.00 28.17
C TYR A 71 12.03 7.74 28.16
N PRO A 72 12.65 7.46 29.33
CA PRO A 72 14.11 7.45 29.49
C PRO A 72 14.85 6.48 28.57
N ASN A 73 14.25 5.32 28.31
CA ASN A 73 14.90 4.27 27.51
C ASN A 73 14.29 4.13 26.11
N ALA A 74 13.37 5.00 25.69
CA ALA A 74 12.63 4.79 24.46
C ALA A 74 13.50 4.86 23.21
N ILE A 75 14.41 5.83 23.14
CA ILE A 75 15.34 5.98 22.01
C ILE A 75 16.29 4.79 21.95
N GLU A 76 16.91 4.41 23.08
CA GLU A 76 17.81 3.25 23.14
C GLU A 76 17.08 1.95 22.77
N THR A 77 15.88 1.73 23.29
CA THR A 77 15.07 0.55 23.01
C THR A 77 14.69 0.46 21.54
N ALA A 78 14.28 1.59 20.93
CA ALA A 78 13.98 1.66 19.51
C ALA A 78 15.24 1.42 18.67
N ALA A 79 16.37 2.04 19.03
CA ALA A 79 17.65 1.88 18.34
C ALA A 79 18.16 0.44 18.39
N LYS A 80 18.04 -0.25 19.54
CA LYS A 80 18.40 -1.67 19.68
C LYS A 80 17.56 -2.55 18.76
N LYS A 81 16.25 -2.32 18.69
CA LYS A 81 15.35 -3.05 17.76
C LYS A 81 15.69 -2.80 16.29
N LEU A 82 16.00 -1.55 15.93
CA LEU A 82 16.46 -1.21 14.59
C LEU A 82 17.77 -1.91 14.26
N LYS A 83 18.73 -1.95 15.19
CA LYS A 83 20.03 -2.62 15.00
C LYS A 83 19.85 -4.10 14.68
N GLU A 84 19.02 -4.82 15.43
CA GLU A 84 18.74 -6.24 15.16
C GLU A 84 18.07 -6.43 13.79
N MET A 85 17.12 -5.56 13.42
CA MET A 85 16.46 -5.69 12.12
C MET A 85 17.37 -5.31 10.95
N VAL A 86 18.26 -4.32 11.12
CA VAL A 86 19.29 -4.00 10.12
C VAL A 86 20.24 -5.18 9.92
N LYS A 87 20.59 -5.90 10.99
CA LYS A 87 21.37 -7.15 10.87
C LYS A 87 20.62 -8.19 10.04
N ASN A 88 19.34 -8.42 10.31
CA ASN A 88 18.52 -9.36 9.55
C ASN A 88 18.39 -8.95 8.06
N LEU A 89 18.24 -7.66 7.78
CA LEU A 89 18.22 -7.14 6.41
C LEU A 89 19.56 -7.34 5.72
N LYS A 90 20.68 -7.11 6.42
CA LYS A 90 22.03 -7.37 5.90
C LYS A 90 22.23 -8.83 5.54
N GLU A 91 21.81 -9.75 6.41
CA GLU A 91 21.83 -11.20 6.15
C GLU A 91 20.90 -11.61 4.99
N SER A 92 19.81 -10.88 4.78
CA SER A 92 18.91 -11.10 3.64
C SER A 92 19.53 -10.59 2.34
N ILE A 93 20.20 -9.44 2.37
CA ILE A 93 20.91 -8.87 1.21
C ILE A 93 22.00 -9.83 0.73
N SER A 94 22.73 -10.50 1.62
CA SER A 94 23.74 -11.48 1.23
C SER A 94 23.18 -12.72 0.52
N LYS A 95 21.85 -12.93 0.53
CA LYS A 95 21.16 -14.00 -0.20
C LYS A 95 20.62 -13.55 -1.55
N ILE A 96 20.80 -12.26 -1.91
CA ILE A 96 20.36 -11.72 -3.18
C ILE A 96 21.50 -11.91 -4.18
N ASP A 97 21.38 -12.96 -4.98
CA ASP A 97 22.24 -13.23 -6.13
C ASP A 97 21.56 -12.81 -7.44
N ASP A 98 22.31 -12.86 -8.54
CA ASP A 98 21.83 -12.48 -9.87
C ASP A 98 20.61 -13.33 -10.30
N GLU A 99 20.58 -14.61 -9.94
CA GLU A 99 19.46 -15.51 -10.25
C GLU A 99 18.18 -15.08 -9.52
N LEU A 100 18.27 -14.71 -8.24
CA LEU A 100 17.13 -14.22 -7.48
C LEU A 100 16.64 -12.88 -8.03
N ILE A 101 17.54 -11.98 -8.42
CA ILE A 101 17.21 -10.69 -9.05
C ILE A 101 16.46 -10.92 -10.37
N GLU A 102 16.97 -11.82 -11.23
CA GLU A 102 16.35 -12.13 -12.51
C GLU A 102 14.97 -12.76 -12.31
N ARG A 103 14.84 -13.73 -11.39
CA ARG A 103 13.54 -14.35 -11.07
C ARG A 103 12.53 -13.35 -10.54
N TRP A 104 12.95 -12.48 -9.62
CA TRP A 104 12.06 -11.42 -9.10
C TRP A 104 11.63 -10.45 -10.21
N THR A 105 12.55 -10.09 -11.12
CA THR A 105 12.26 -9.22 -12.26
C THR A 105 11.31 -9.87 -13.25
N LYS A 106 11.52 -11.14 -13.57
CA LYS A 106 10.63 -11.93 -14.44
C LYS A 106 9.24 -12.11 -13.82
N ASP A 107 9.17 -12.38 -12.52
CA ASP A 107 7.89 -12.43 -11.79
C ASP A 107 7.16 -11.09 -11.87
N LEU A 108 7.85 -9.98 -11.64
CA LEU A 108 7.26 -8.65 -11.72
C LEU A 108 6.79 -8.30 -13.13
N VAL A 109 7.65 -8.47 -14.14
CA VAL A 109 7.44 -7.97 -15.50
C VAL A 109 6.55 -8.90 -16.33
N ILE A 110 6.67 -10.21 -16.17
CA ILE A 110 5.93 -11.19 -16.99
C ILE A 110 4.74 -11.74 -16.22
N VAL A 111 4.97 -12.29 -15.03
CA VAL A 111 3.94 -13.07 -14.33
C VAL A 111 2.87 -12.14 -13.75
N LYS A 112 3.26 -11.15 -12.95
CA LYS A 112 2.33 -10.23 -12.28
C LYS A 112 1.57 -9.34 -13.26
N THR A 113 2.21 -8.91 -14.35
CA THR A 113 1.53 -8.14 -15.40
C THR A 113 0.52 -9.00 -16.15
N PHE A 114 0.89 -10.23 -16.54
CA PHE A 114 -0.03 -11.14 -17.22
C PHE A 114 -1.24 -11.48 -16.33
N ILE A 115 -1.01 -11.79 -15.06
CA ILE A 115 -2.09 -12.03 -14.09
C ILE A 115 -2.97 -10.78 -13.96
N GLY A 116 -2.36 -9.58 -13.88
CA GLY A 116 -3.09 -8.31 -13.80
C GLY A 116 -3.97 -8.05 -15.03
N LEU A 117 -3.48 -8.37 -16.23
CA LEU A 117 -4.22 -8.23 -17.49
C LEU A 117 -5.31 -9.29 -17.64
N LYS A 118 -5.06 -10.52 -17.19
CA LYS A 118 -6.00 -11.64 -17.26
C LYS A 118 -6.91 -11.77 -16.03
N PHE A 119 -6.85 -10.80 -15.13
CA PHE A 119 -7.58 -10.80 -13.87
C PHE A 119 -9.10 -10.93 -14.07
N GLN A 120 -9.64 -10.23 -15.09
CA GLN A 120 -11.05 -10.29 -15.45
C GLN A 120 -11.46 -11.70 -15.94
N GLU A 121 -10.59 -12.35 -16.73
CA GLU A 121 -10.82 -13.70 -17.24
C GLU A 121 -10.97 -14.72 -16.11
N ALA A 122 -10.13 -14.62 -15.07
CA ALA A 122 -10.19 -15.50 -13.90
C ALA A 122 -11.52 -15.38 -13.13
N ILE A 123 -12.04 -14.15 -12.99
CA ILE A 123 -13.35 -13.89 -12.36
C ILE A 123 -14.47 -14.50 -13.19
N LEU A 124 -14.51 -14.22 -14.50
CA LEU A 124 -15.53 -14.78 -15.40
C LEU A 124 -15.54 -16.31 -15.36
N LYS A 125 -14.35 -16.93 -15.44
CA LYS A 125 -14.19 -18.38 -15.36
C LYS A 125 -14.72 -18.94 -14.05
N LYS A 126 -14.40 -18.33 -12.91
CA LYS A 126 -14.88 -18.78 -11.59
C LYS A 126 -16.40 -18.67 -11.48
N VAL A 127 -16.98 -17.55 -11.92
CA VAL A 127 -18.43 -17.35 -11.88
C VAL A 127 -19.15 -18.30 -12.82
N ALA A 128 -18.63 -18.52 -14.02
CA ALA A 128 -19.21 -19.48 -14.96
C ALA A 128 -19.25 -20.91 -14.41
N VAL A 129 -18.20 -21.35 -13.70
CA VAL A 129 -18.22 -22.63 -12.98
C VAL A 129 -19.33 -22.67 -11.92
N LEU A 130 -19.47 -21.60 -11.13
CA LEU A 130 -20.51 -21.51 -10.08
C LEU A 130 -21.93 -21.50 -10.66
N THR A 131 -22.13 -20.87 -11.81
CA THR A 131 -23.42 -20.80 -12.51
C THR A 131 -23.64 -21.93 -13.53
N LYS A 132 -22.75 -22.95 -13.55
CA LYS A 132 -22.78 -24.07 -14.51
C LYS A 132 -22.96 -23.61 -15.97
N SER A 133 -22.24 -22.56 -16.34
CA SER A 133 -22.31 -21.91 -17.64
C SER A 133 -20.92 -21.85 -18.28
N ASN A 134 -20.86 -21.48 -19.56
CA ASN A 134 -19.60 -21.14 -20.23
C ASN A 134 -19.25 -19.65 -19.99
N TYR A 135 -18.01 -19.25 -20.28
CA TYR A 135 -17.61 -17.85 -20.30
C TYR A 135 -16.90 -17.49 -21.60
N ARG A 136 -16.85 -16.19 -21.91
CA ARG A 136 -15.92 -15.65 -22.89
C ARG A 136 -15.49 -14.24 -22.50
N LEU A 137 -14.31 -13.83 -22.96
CA LEU A 137 -13.90 -12.43 -22.92
C LEU A 137 -14.67 -11.60 -23.93
N ALA A 138 -14.78 -10.31 -23.63
CA ALA A 138 -15.27 -9.32 -24.58
C ALA A 138 -14.25 -9.12 -25.71
N ASN A 139 -14.74 -8.74 -26.88
CA ASN A 139 -13.88 -8.20 -27.94
C ASN A 139 -13.69 -6.68 -27.76
N PRO A 140 -12.76 -6.02 -28.46
CA PRO A 140 -12.49 -4.59 -28.27
C PRO A 140 -13.72 -3.68 -28.44
N LYS A 141 -14.67 -4.04 -29.31
CA LYS A 141 -15.91 -3.28 -29.51
C LYS A 141 -16.83 -3.41 -28.30
N GLU A 142 -16.91 -4.59 -27.70
CA GLU A 142 -17.69 -4.86 -26.49
C GLU A 142 -17.07 -4.21 -25.24
N GLU A 143 -15.75 -4.24 -25.12
CA GLU A 143 -15.03 -3.54 -24.04
C GLU A 143 -15.28 -2.03 -24.10
N SER A 144 -15.33 -1.44 -25.31
CA SER A 144 -15.66 -0.02 -25.48
C SER A 144 -17.10 0.34 -25.05
N MET A 145 -17.98 -0.65 -24.93
CA MET A 145 -19.35 -0.51 -24.41
C MET A 145 -19.43 -0.81 -22.90
N GLY A 146 -18.29 -1.02 -22.23
CA GLY A 146 -18.23 -1.35 -20.81
C GLY A 146 -18.51 -2.82 -20.48
N ILE A 147 -18.42 -3.73 -21.47
CA ILE A 147 -18.57 -5.18 -21.27
C ILE A 147 -17.19 -5.79 -21.14
N ASP A 148 -16.87 -6.39 -20.00
CA ASP A 148 -15.59 -7.03 -19.74
C ASP A 148 -15.61 -8.52 -20.16
N GLY A 149 -16.81 -9.10 -20.26
CA GLY A 149 -17.01 -10.42 -20.85
C GLY A 149 -18.41 -10.95 -20.64
N TYR A 150 -18.57 -12.26 -20.82
CA TYR A 150 -19.87 -12.92 -20.74
C TYR A 150 -19.80 -14.15 -19.85
N VAL A 151 -20.89 -14.37 -19.11
CA VAL A 151 -21.18 -15.64 -18.43
C VAL A 151 -22.48 -16.19 -19.00
N GLY A 152 -22.39 -17.30 -19.74
CA GLY A 152 -23.46 -17.79 -20.60
C GLY A 152 -23.82 -16.77 -21.68
N LYS A 153 -25.06 -16.28 -21.67
CA LYS A 153 -25.54 -15.22 -22.57
C LYS A 153 -25.51 -13.82 -21.92
N ASN A 154 -25.18 -13.72 -20.64
CA ASN A 154 -25.25 -12.47 -19.90
C ASN A 154 -23.98 -11.63 -20.13
N PRO A 155 -24.08 -10.39 -20.64
CA PRO A 155 -22.95 -9.46 -20.67
C PRO A 155 -22.64 -8.98 -19.25
N ILE A 156 -21.37 -8.98 -18.89
CA ILE A 156 -20.87 -8.70 -17.55
C ILE A 156 -19.85 -7.56 -17.60
N SER A 157 -19.94 -6.63 -16.66
CA SER A 157 -18.83 -5.75 -16.30
C SER A 157 -18.22 -6.16 -14.96
N ILE A 158 -16.91 -6.03 -14.79
CA ILE A 158 -16.16 -6.38 -13.58
C ILE A 158 -15.55 -5.11 -13.01
N LYS A 159 -15.97 -4.72 -11.80
CA LYS A 159 -15.49 -3.50 -11.15
C LYS A 159 -14.98 -3.77 -9.73
N PRO A 160 -13.95 -3.05 -9.25
CA PRO A 160 -13.56 -3.13 -7.85
C PRO A 160 -14.68 -2.58 -6.96
N GLN A 161 -14.82 -3.07 -5.74
CA GLN A 161 -15.85 -2.61 -4.80
C GLN A 161 -15.77 -1.10 -4.52
N THR A 162 -14.59 -0.49 -4.61
CA THR A 162 -14.39 0.97 -4.50
C THR A 162 -15.11 1.76 -5.59
N TYR A 163 -15.51 1.14 -6.69
CA TYR A 163 -16.35 1.74 -7.72
C TYR A 163 -17.74 2.12 -7.19
N LYS A 164 -18.33 1.32 -6.29
CA LYS A 164 -19.63 1.62 -5.65
C LYS A 164 -19.61 2.93 -4.84
N LEU A 165 -18.44 3.35 -4.37
CA LEU A 165 -18.26 4.54 -3.51
C LEU A 165 -18.05 5.83 -4.31
N LYS A 166 -17.82 5.74 -5.63
CA LYS A 166 -17.58 6.92 -6.48
C LYS A 166 -18.92 7.51 -6.93
N ARG A 167 -19.39 8.53 -6.22
CA ARG A 167 -20.65 9.24 -6.50
C ARG A 167 -20.68 10.04 -7.82
N ASP A 168 -19.53 10.25 -8.46
CA ASP A 168 -19.39 11.13 -9.65
C ASP A 168 -19.23 10.40 -11.00
N LEU A 169 -19.53 9.11 -11.07
CA LEU A 169 -19.41 8.36 -12.32
C LEU A 169 -20.57 8.69 -13.26
N LYS A 170 -20.28 9.40 -14.37
CA LYS A 170 -21.23 9.67 -15.47
C LYS A 170 -21.58 8.43 -16.31
N GLU A 171 -20.96 7.29 -16.01
CA GLU A 171 -21.02 6.08 -16.82
C GLU A 171 -22.24 5.25 -16.44
N VAL A 172 -23.27 5.25 -17.29
CA VAL A 172 -24.45 4.39 -17.13
C VAL A 172 -24.12 3.01 -17.68
N ILE A 173 -23.66 2.12 -16.81
CA ILE A 173 -23.40 0.72 -17.16
C ILE A 173 -24.74 -0.03 -17.20
N LYS A 174 -25.18 -0.43 -18.40
CA LYS A 174 -26.47 -1.13 -18.63
C LYS A 174 -26.37 -2.66 -18.54
N VAL A 175 -25.23 -3.19 -18.12
CA VAL A 175 -24.96 -4.63 -18.04
C VAL A 175 -24.78 -5.05 -16.58
N LYS A 176 -24.95 -6.35 -16.31
CA LYS A 176 -24.79 -6.89 -14.95
C LYS A 176 -23.36 -6.68 -14.47
N ILE A 177 -23.19 -6.29 -13.21
CA ILE A 177 -21.87 -6.00 -12.65
C ILE A 177 -21.47 -7.09 -11.65
N ILE A 178 -20.27 -7.63 -11.82
CA ILE A 178 -19.58 -8.39 -10.79
C ILE A 178 -18.65 -7.43 -10.05
N TYR A 179 -18.76 -7.40 -8.73
CA TYR A 179 -17.84 -6.64 -7.90
C TYR A 179 -16.76 -7.54 -7.31
N TYR A 180 -15.54 -7.03 -7.22
CA TYR A 180 -14.47 -7.73 -6.52
C TYR A 180 -13.78 -6.86 -5.46
N ASN A 181 -13.28 -7.50 -4.42
CA ASN A 181 -12.42 -6.90 -3.41
C ASN A 181 -11.11 -7.68 -3.31
N LYS A 182 -9.98 -6.97 -3.23
CA LYS A 182 -8.69 -7.61 -3.02
C LYS A 182 -8.51 -7.85 -1.52
N VAL A 183 -8.29 -9.10 -1.14
CA VAL A 183 -7.97 -9.50 0.23
C VAL A 183 -6.54 -10.03 0.27
N LYS A 184 -6.00 -10.28 1.48
CA LYS A 184 -4.59 -10.62 1.70
C LYS A 184 -4.11 -11.79 0.83
N ASP A 185 -4.94 -12.83 0.70
CA ASP A 185 -4.59 -14.09 0.04
C ASP A 185 -5.43 -14.37 -1.22
N GLY A 186 -6.05 -13.34 -1.83
CA GLY A 186 -6.85 -13.52 -3.03
C GLY A 186 -7.86 -12.41 -3.30
N ILE A 187 -9.01 -12.81 -3.82
CA ILE A 187 -10.11 -11.90 -4.13
C ILE A 187 -11.44 -12.47 -3.67
N GLU A 188 -12.29 -11.59 -3.16
CA GLU A 188 -13.70 -11.86 -2.94
C GLU A 188 -14.48 -11.35 -4.14
N VAL A 189 -15.47 -12.13 -4.60
CA VAL A 189 -16.25 -11.83 -5.80
C VAL A 189 -17.73 -11.88 -5.47
N ASP A 190 -18.42 -10.75 -5.64
CA ASP A 190 -19.87 -10.62 -5.53
C ASP A 190 -20.49 -10.69 -6.93
N TYR A 191 -21.17 -11.80 -7.20
CA TYR A 191 -21.84 -12.10 -8.46
C TYR A 191 -23.37 -12.17 -8.31
N SER A 192 -23.91 -11.56 -7.25
CA SER A 192 -25.33 -11.63 -6.90
C SER A 192 -26.26 -11.15 -8.04
N GLU A 193 -25.85 -10.11 -8.78
CA GLU A 193 -26.62 -9.58 -9.92
C GLU A 193 -26.84 -10.61 -11.04
N ILE A 194 -25.95 -11.59 -11.16
CA ILE A 194 -26.07 -12.67 -12.17
C ILE A 194 -27.16 -13.66 -11.77
N MET A 195 -27.35 -13.87 -10.46
CA MET A 195 -28.34 -14.80 -9.90
C MET A 195 -29.76 -14.21 -9.87
N LEU A 196 -29.90 -12.89 -9.95
CA LEU A 196 -31.19 -12.22 -10.09
C LEU A 196 -31.75 -12.49 -11.52
N LYS A 197 -32.91 -13.16 -11.58
CA LYS A 197 -33.65 -13.41 -12.82
C LYS A 197 -34.24 -12.13 -13.38
#